data_AF-A0A195D0J6-F1
#
_entry.id   AF-A0A195D0J6-F1
#
_cell.length_a   1.000
_cell.length_b   1.000
_cell.length_c   1.000
_cell.angle_alpha   90.00
_cell.angle_beta   90.00
_cell.angle_gamma   90.00
#
_symmetry.space_group_name_H-M   'P 1'
#
loop_
_entity.id
_entity.type
_entity.pdbx_description
1 polymer ?
#
loop_
_entity_poly.entity_id
_entity_poly.type
_entity_poly.pdbx_seq_one_letter_code
_entity_poly.pdbx_strand_id
1 'polypeptide(L)'
;KYFKMCARLLICTITIMVIAVDRANAVMTMEQIEKAAATMRNSCTTKSHADAGAVAAIQKGEFPDDNQPLKCYTLCVMKTMRTFKNGRVDDVMMIKQMDLMMPPDMAAPLKVSLTKCAAEPPAGDDCETTYQFKRLSIEETKEALLPLRKLCIDKVGTDPKMIDDANKGIFVPDWRLQCYYKCLLLNTKIMKNDKIVEKAIKNIVESMLAEESVPNVMKAMENCLPTIQKFKGCELAYELIKCSHKYGSSVR
;
A
#
# COMPACT_ATOMS: atom_id res chain seq x y z
N LYS A 1 45.12 3.39 43.10
CA LYS A 1 45.13 2.72 41.77
C LYS A 1 43.77 2.12 41.39
N TYR A 2 43.11 1.37 42.29
CA TYR A 2 41.83 0.70 42.04
C TYR A 2 40.66 1.62 41.64
N PHE A 3 40.54 2.81 42.24
CA PHE A 3 39.45 3.76 41.95
C PHE A 3 39.46 4.28 40.48
N LYS A 4 40.64 4.57 39.93
CA LYS A 4 40.80 5.01 38.52
C LYS A 4 40.49 3.89 37.51
N MET A 5 40.61 2.62 37.91
CA MET A 5 40.36 1.47 37.06
C MET A 5 38.85 1.18 36.95
N CYS A 6 38.10 1.30 38.06
CA CYS A 6 36.64 1.18 38.05
C CYS A 6 35.95 2.30 37.25
N ALA A 7 36.43 3.55 37.38
CA ALA A 7 35.86 4.67 36.62
C ALA A 7 36.04 4.50 35.10
N ARG A 8 37.18 3.99 34.65
CA ARG A 8 37.44 3.72 33.23
C ARG A 8 36.59 2.56 32.69
N LEU A 9 36.40 1.51 33.49
CA LEU A 9 35.51 0.39 33.16
C LEU A 9 34.05 0.83 33.03
N LEU A 10 33.56 1.64 33.98
CA LEU A 10 32.21 2.22 33.94
C LEU A 10 31.99 3.16 32.75
N ILE A 11 32.99 3.99 32.42
CA ILE A 11 32.90 4.86 31.24
C ILE A 11 32.81 3.99 29.98
N CYS A 12 33.67 2.99 29.81
CA CYS A 12 33.62 2.11 28.63
C CYS A 12 32.31 1.35 28.50
N THR A 13 31.71 0.84 29.58
CA THR A 13 30.42 0.14 29.51
C THR A 13 29.28 1.09 29.13
N ILE A 14 29.29 2.32 29.66
CA ILE A 14 28.31 3.35 29.30
C ILE A 14 28.48 3.74 27.82
N THR A 15 29.70 3.95 27.31
CA THR A 15 29.89 4.27 25.88
C THR A 15 29.45 3.13 24.97
N ILE A 16 29.70 1.87 25.34
CA ILE A 16 29.23 0.70 24.58
C ILE A 16 27.70 0.63 24.55
N MET A 17 27.03 0.94 25.68
CA MET A 17 25.55 1.01 25.71
C MET A 17 25.01 2.17 24.87
N VAL A 18 25.61 3.35 24.91
CA VAL A 18 25.15 4.50 24.09
C VAL A 18 25.35 4.24 22.59
N ILE A 19 26.45 3.61 22.18
CA ILE A 19 26.69 3.20 20.78
C ILE A 19 25.68 2.13 20.32
N ALA A 20 25.22 1.25 21.22
CA ALA A 20 24.17 0.30 20.92
C ALA A 20 22.79 0.95 20.76
N VAL A 21 22.53 2.06 21.48
CA VAL A 21 21.27 2.83 21.39
C VAL A 21 21.19 3.63 20.09
N ASP A 22 22.31 4.13 19.55
CA ASP A 22 22.34 4.86 18.27
C ASP A 22 22.03 4.00 17.03
N ARG A 23 21.92 2.67 17.19
CA ARG A 23 21.40 1.77 16.13
C ARG A 23 19.89 1.56 16.17
N ALA A 24 19.17 2.20 17.09
CA ALA A 24 17.72 2.05 17.21
C ALA A 24 16.93 2.95 16.24
N ASN A 25 17.35 3.07 14.98
CA ASN A 25 16.41 3.37 13.92
C ASN A 25 15.83 2.02 13.47
N ALA A 26 14.83 1.53 14.21
CA ALA A 26 14.16 0.26 13.98
C ALA A 26 13.20 0.33 12.77
N VAL A 27 13.69 0.81 11.63
CA VAL A 27 12.98 0.76 10.36
C VAL A 27 13.36 -0.56 9.70
N MET A 28 12.39 -1.47 9.54
CA MET A 28 12.61 -2.74 8.87
C MET A 28 13.09 -2.52 7.43
N THR A 29 13.96 -3.40 6.92
CA THR A 29 14.31 -3.37 5.50
C THR A 29 13.10 -3.77 4.65
N MET A 30 13.05 -3.35 3.38
CA MET A 30 11.97 -3.72 2.46
C MET A 30 11.81 -5.24 2.33
N GLU A 31 12.92 -5.98 2.35
CA GLU A 31 12.90 -7.45 2.33
C GLU A 31 12.26 -8.05 3.59
N GLN A 32 12.54 -7.47 4.76
CA GLN A 32 11.94 -7.89 6.02
C GLN A 32 10.43 -7.62 6.05
N ILE A 33 10.02 -6.46 5.56
CA ILE A 33 8.61 -6.09 5.41
C ILE A 33 7.90 -7.09 4.49
N GLU A 34 8.49 -7.41 3.33
CA GLU A 34 7.92 -8.37 2.37
C GLU A 34 7.72 -9.75 2.98
N LYS A 35 8.72 -10.21 3.71
CA LYS A 35 8.68 -11.51 4.36
C LYS A 35 7.65 -11.56 5.47
N ALA A 36 7.55 -10.49 6.28
CA ALA A 36 6.54 -10.40 7.34
C ALA A 36 5.13 -10.44 6.76
N ALA A 37 4.91 -9.66 5.70
CA ALA A 37 3.68 -9.60 4.93
C ALA A 37 3.26 -10.91 4.28
N ALA A 38 4.17 -11.56 3.56
CA ALA A 38 3.93 -12.86 2.96
C ALA A 38 3.63 -13.91 4.03
N THR A 39 4.33 -13.84 5.17
CA THR A 39 4.07 -14.72 6.32
C THR A 39 2.68 -14.50 6.91
N MET A 40 2.26 -13.24 7.09
CA MET A 40 0.93 -12.90 7.58
C MET A 40 -0.15 -13.37 6.60
N ARG A 41 0.01 -13.09 5.30
CA ARG A 41 -0.90 -13.57 4.24
C ARG A 41 -1.03 -15.09 4.30
N ASN A 42 0.08 -15.83 4.22
CA ASN A 42 0.06 -17.29 4.20
C ASN A 42 -0.52 -17.89 5.50
N SER A 43 -0.18 -17.30 6.65
CA SER A 43 -0.71 -17.73 7.95
C SER A 43 -2.22 -17.51 8.01
N CYS A 44 -2.71 -16.34 7.59
CA CYS A 44 -4.13 -16.03 7.64
C CYS A 44 -4.94 -16.76 6.58
N THR A 45 -4.41 -16.98 5.37
CA THR A 45 -5.05 -17.85 4.36
C THR A 45 -5.24 -19.25 4.92
N THR A 46 -4.18 -19.83 5.52
CA THR A 46 -4.26 -21.16 6.15
C THR A 46 -5.27 -21.20 7.30
N LYS A 47 -5.23 -20.22 8.22
CA LYS A 47 -6.10 -20.19 9.42
C LYS A 47 -7.57 -19.95 9.10
N SER A 48 -7.85 -19.19 8.05
CA SER A 48 -9.22 -18.88 7.63
C SER A 48 -9.77 -19.90 6.63
N HIS A 49 -8.92 -20.76 6.08
CA HIS A 49 -9.24 -21.65 4.95
C HIS A 49 -9.72 -20.90 3.70
N ALA A 50 -9.34 -19.63 3.55
CA ALA A 50 -9.68 -18.84 2.39
C ALA A 50 -8.96 -19.36 1.14
N ASP A 51 -9.64 -19.28 0.00
CA ASP A 51 -9.00 -19.50 -1.29
C ASP A 51 -7.95 -18.40 -1.56
N ALA A 52 -6.75 -18.81 -1.97
CA ALA A 52 -5.65 -17.89 -2.21
C ALA A 52 -5.94 -16.91 -3.37
N GLY A 53 -6.69 -17.36 -4.38
CA GLY A 53 -7.15 -16.52 -5.48
C GLY A 53 -8.13 -15.44 -5.00
N ALA A 54 -9.08 -15.82 -4.15
CA ALA A 54 -10.03 -14.90 -3.54
C ALA A 54 -9.34 -13.87 -2.62
N VAL A 55 -8.33 -14.29 -1.85
CA VAL A 55 -7.49 -13.38 -1.05
C VAL A 55 -6.77 -12.36 -1.95
N ALA A 56 -6.21 -12.81 -3.08
CA ALA A 56 -5.58 -11.92 -4.06
C ALA A 56 -6.59 -10.98 -4.75
N ALA A 57 -7.84 -11.39 -4.89
CA ALA A 57 -8.91 -10.62 -5.52
C ALA A 57 -9.37 -9.42 -4.66
N ILE A 58 -9.28 -9.49 -3.32
CA ILE A 58 -9.55 -8.35 -2.42
C ILE A 58 -8.73 -7.11 -2.81
N GLN A 59 -7.46 -7.29 -3.21
CA GLN A 59 -6.60 -6.18 -3.62
C GLN A 59 -7.09 -5.46 -4.89
N LYS A 60 -7.92 -6.13 -5.70
CA LYS A 60 -8.56 -5.55 -6.89
C LYS A 60 -9.89 -4.89 -6.58
N GLY A 61 -10.34 -4.94 -5.32
CA GLY A 61 -11.65 -4.49 -4.91
C GLY A 61 -12.76 -5.49 -5.23
N GLU A 62 -12.43 -6.77 -5.45
CA GLU A 62 -13.43 -7.84 -5.59
C GLU A 62 -13.77 -8.41 -4.21
N PHE A 63 -15.02 -8.20 -3.79
CA PHE A 63 -15.53 -8.62 -2.48
C PHE A 63 -16.78 -9.49 -2.65
N PRO A 64 -16.65 -10.80 -2.92
CA PRO A 64 -17.81 -11.70 -2.99
C PRO A 64 -18.51 -11.76 -1.63
N ASP A 65 -19.82 -11.54 -1.59
CA ASP A 65 -20.58 -11.55 -0.33
C ASP A 65 -20.73 -12.97 0.25
N ASP A 66 -20.78 -14.00 -0.59
CA ASP A 66 -21.00 -15.40 -0.18
C ASP A 66 -19.68 -16.18 0.03
N ASN A 67 -18.71 -15.59 0.74
CA ASN A 67 -17.42 -16.22 1.01
C ASN A 67 -16.95 -16.02 2.45
N GLN A 68 -17.48 -16.83 3.37
CA GLN A 68 -17.16 -16.74 4.80
C GLN A 68 -15.67 -16.96 5.12
N PRO A 69 -14.96 -17.94 4.53
CA PRO A 69 -13.51 -18.06 4.71
C PRO A 69 -12.76 -16.78 4.37
N LEU A 70 -13.12 -16.12 3.26
CA LEU A 70 -12.50 -14.85 2.85
C LEU A 70 -12.82 -13.71 3.82
N LYS A 71 -14.03 -13.64 4.37
CA LYS A 71 -14.39 -12.68 5.44
C LYS A 71 -13.55 -12.93 6.70
N CYS A 72 -13.34 -14.19 7.08
CA CYS A 72 -12.53 -14.50 8.25
C CYS A 72 -11.02 -14.30 8.01
N TYR A 73 -10.56 -14.28 6.76
CA TYR A 73 -9.20 -13.84 6.42
C TYR A 73 -8.96 -12.39 6.86
N THR A 74 -9.90 -11.46 6.59
CA THR A 74 -9.73 -10.05 7.02
C THR A 74 -9.68 -9.93 8.53
N LEU A 75 -10.48 -10.73 9.25
CA LEU A 75 -10.42 -10.78 10.71
C LEU A 75 -9.07 -11.27 11.24
N CYS A 76 -8.52 -12.34 10.64
CA CYS A 76 -7.21 -12.86 11.02
C CYS A 76 -6.12 -11.79 10.86
N VAL A 77 -6.12 -11.07 9.74
CA VAL A 77 -5.15 -10.01 9.47
C VAL A 77 -5.27 -8.89 10.51
N MET A 78 -6.48 -8.40 10.78
CA MET A 78 -6.71 -7.33 11.76
C MET A 78 -6.39 -7.75 13.20
N LYS A 79 -6.69 -8.99 13.59
CA LYS A 79 -6.28 -9.53 14.90
C LYS A 79 -4.76 -9.69 15.00
N THR A 80 -4.08 -10.09 13.92
CA THR A 80 -2.62 -10.21 13.88
C THR A 80 -1.94 -8.84 14.05
N MET A 81 -2.49 -7.80 13.40
CA MET A 81 -2.03 -6.41 13.56
C MET A 81 -2.50 -5.75 14.87
N ARG A 82 -3.32 -6.44 15.67
CA ARG A 82 -3.92 -5.93 16.91
C ARG A 82 -4.82 -4.71 16.70
N THR A 83 -5.42 -4.59 15.52
CA THR A 83 -6.29 -3.48 15.11
C THR A 83 -7.78 -3.83 15.18
N PHE A 84 -8.12 -4.94 15.84
CA PHE A 84 -9.48 -5.34 16.10
C PHE A 84 -9.60 -5.90 17.52
N LYS A 85 -10.54 -5.37 18.30
CA LYS A 85 -10.75 -5.75 19.69
C LYS A 85 -12.22 -5.52 20.07
N ASN A 86 -12.77 -6.40 20.92
CA ASN A 86 -14.13 -6.26 21.45
C ASN A 86 -15.22 -6.11 20.37
N GLY A 87 -15.12 -6.87 19.29
CA GLY A 87 -16.08 -6.84 18.18
C GLY A 87 -16.02 -5.58 17.33
N ARG A 88 -14.98 -4.74 17.48
CA ARG A 88 -14.81 -3.48 16.74
C ARG A 88 -13.40 -3.27 16.26
N VAL A 89 -13.27 -2.43 15.24
CA VAL A 89 -11.99 -1.91 14.75
C VAL A 89 -11.40 -0.95 15.78
N ASP A 90 -10.13 -1.14 16.14
CA ASP A 90 -9.39 -0.26 17.04
C ASP A 90 -8.72 0.83 16.21
N ASP A 91 -9.45 1.91 15.97
CA ASP A 91 -9.02 3.04 15.14
C ASP A 91 -7.80 3.75 15.72
N VAL A 92 -7.70 3.85 17.05
CA VAL A 92 -6.53 4.39 17.76
C VAL A 92 -5.29 3.56 17.44
N MET A 93 -5.37 2.24 17.52
CA MET A 93 -4.25 1.37 17.17
C MET A 93 -3.93 1.45 15.68
N MET A 94 -4.94 1.49 14.80
CA MET A 94 -4.68 1.64 13.36
C MET A 94 -4.00 2.96 13.02
N ILE A 95 -4.46 4.09 13.58
CA ILE A 95 -3.83 5.40 13.42
C ILE A 95 -2.38 5.35 13.88
N LYS A 96 -2.10 4.69 15.00
CA LYS A 96 -0.74 4.51 15.49
C LYS A 96 0.13 3.69 14.53
N GLN A 97 -0.40 2.61 13.94
CA GLN A 97 0.33 1.87 12.90
C GLN A 97 0.59 2.76 11.68
N MET A 98 -0.39 3.55 11.25
CA MET A 98 -0.20 4.50 10.14
C MET A 98 0.86 5.56 10.45
N ASP A 99 0.91 6.08 11.67
CA ASP A 99 1.95 7.04 12.09
C ASP A 99 3.36 6.47 12.13
N LEU A 100 3.48 5.15 12.37
CA LEU A 100 4.77 4.46 12.33
C LEU A 100 5.21 4.16 10.89
N MET A 101 4.25 4.00 9.99
CA MET A 101 4.48 3.52 8.63
C MET A 101 4.52 4.64 7.59
N MET A 102 3.87 5.77 7.86
CA MET A 102 3.57 6.81 6.88
C MET A 102 4.02 8.19 7.36
N PRO A 103 4.57 9.05 6.48
CA PRO A 103 4.78 10.47 6.74
C PRO A 103 3.47 11.20 7.10
N PRO A 104 3.52 12.22 7.99
CA PRO A 104 2.32 12.89 8.51
C PRO A 104 1.40 13.53 7.46
N ASP A 105 1.96 14.12 6.40
CA ASP A 105 1.22 14.79 5.32
C ASP A 105 0.40 13.80 4.49
N MET A 106 0.85 12.55 4.43
CA MET A 106 0.18 11.48 3.70
C MET A 106 -0.76 10.67 4.59
N ALA A 107 -0.41 10.48 5.87
CA ALA A 107 -1.24 9.79 6.83
C ALA A 107 -2.53 10.57 7.15
N ALA A 108 -2.47 11.90 7.24
CA ALA A 108 -3.59 12.75 7.65
C ALA A 108 -4.90 12.49 6.87
N PRO A 109 -4.94 12.52 5.52
CA PRO A 109 -6.17 12.24 4.78
C PRO A 109 -6.66 10.80 4.96
N LEU A 110 -5.75 9.82 5.04
CA LEU A 110 -6.11 8.42 5.24
C LEU A 110 -6.69 8.15 6.63
N LYS A 111 -6.23 8.86 7.67
CA LYS A 111 -6.77 8.75 9.03
C LYS A 111 -8.23 9.23 9.09
N VAL A 112 -8.59 10.26 8.32
CA VAL A 112 -9.98 10.75 8.25
C VAL A 112 -10.89 9.64 7.70
N SER A 113 -10.50 9.03 6.58
CA SER A 113 -11.23 7.90 6.01
C SER A 113 -11.27 6.71 6.96
N LEU A 114 -10.17 6.43 7.66
CA LEU A 114 -10.09 5.34 8.63
C LEU A 114 -11.05 5.54 9.80
N THR A 115 -11.06 6.71 10.43
CA THR A 115 -11.98 7.02 11.54
C THR A 115 -13.43 6.93 11.09
N LYS A 116 -13.73 7.41 9.87
CA LYS A 116 -15.07 7.25 9.28
C LYS A 116 -15.44 5.76 9.13
N CYS A 117 -14.57 4.94 8.53
CA CYS A 117 -14.84 3.53 8.32
C CYS A 117 -14.94 2.73 9.62
N ALA A 118 -14.14 3.08 10.64
CA ALA A 118 -14.14 2.41 11.93
C ALA A 118 -15.36 2.78 12.81
N ALA A 119 -16.01 3.92 12.53
CA ALA A 119 -17.22 4.35 13.21
C ALA A 119 -18.49 3.61 12.76
N GLU A 120 -18.42 2.87 11.64
CA GLU A 120 -19.53 2.03 11.19
C GLU A 120 -19.89 0.97 12.25
N PRO A 121 -21.19 0.67 12.44
CA PRO A 121 -21.61 -0.34 13.41
C PRO A 121 -21.09 -1.73 13.01
N PRO A 122 -20.79 -2.62 13.97
CA PRO A 122 -20.48 -4.02 13.68
C PRO A 122 -21.57 -4.65 12.82
N ALA A 123 -21.15 -5.40 11.79
CA ALA A 123 -22.03 -6.08 10.87
C ALA A 123 -21.93 -7.59 11.11
N GLY A 124 -23.05 -8.28 11.29
CA GLY A 124 -23.09 -9.74 11.45
C GLY A 124 -22.18 -10.25 12.58
N ASP A 125 -21.12 -10.96 12.20
CA ASP A 125 -20.07 -11.45 13.10
C ASP A 125 -18.76 -10.64 12.97
N ASP A 126 -17.73 -11.01 13.75
CA ASP A 126 -16.40 -10.37 13.67
C ASP A 126 -15.80 -10.44 12.25
N CYS A 127 -16.03 -11.54 11.52
CA CYS A 127 -15.50 -11.73 10.17
C CYS A 127 -16.17 -10.74 9.21
N GLU A 128 -17.49 -10.67 9.24
CA GLU A 128 -18.30 -9.73 8.47
C GLU A 128 -17.93 -8.27 8.80
N THR A 129 -17.80 -7.92 10.08
CA THR A 129 -17.41 -6.56 10.50
C THR A 129 -16.08 -6.13 9.89
N THR A 130 -15.05 -6.97 9.98
CA THR A 130 -13.72 -6.65 9.42
C THR A 130 -13.70 -6.65 7.90
N TYR A 131 -14.52 -7.50 7.27
CA TYR A 131 -14.66 -7.55 5.82
C TYR A 131 -15.32 -6.28 5.28
N GLN A 132 -16.39 -5.83 5.92
CA GLN A 132 -17.07 -4.58 5.59
C GLN A 132 -16.18 -3.36 5.80
N PHE A 133 -15.44 -3.30 6.91
CA PHE A 133 -14.45 -2.25 7.13
C PHE A 133 -13.42 -2.20 5.99
N LYS A 134 -12.87 -3.36 5.58
CA LYS A 134 -11.90 -3.45 4.50
C LYS A 134 -12.50 -3.03 3.15
N ARG A 135 -13.73 -3.44 2.87
CA ARG A 135 -14.48 -3.07 1.66
C ARG A 135 -14.70 -1.57 1.60
N LEU A 136 -15.27 -0.98 2.64
CA LEU A 136 -15.53 0.47 2.73
C LEU A 136 -14.23 1.27 2.62
N SER A 137 -13.15 0.85 3.28
CA SER A 137 -11.84 1.52 3.18
C SER A 137 -11.32 1.58 1.73
N ILE A 138 -11.52 0.51 0.95
CA ILE A 138 -11.16 0.49 -0.47
C ILE A 138 -12.09 1.41 -1.28
N GLU A 139 -13.39 1.38 -1.03
CA GLU A 139 -14.35 2.25 -1.73
C GLU A 139 -14.10 3.73 -1.46
N GLU A 140 -13.88 4.15 -0.20
CA GLU A 140 -13.52 5.53 0.13
C GLU A 140 -12.23 5.99 -0.57
N THR A 141 -11.25 5.08 -0.71
CA THR A 141 -10.03 5.36 -1.45
C THR A 141 -10.31 5.55 -2.94
N LYS A 142 -11.20 4.73 -3.53
CA LYS A 142 -11.63 4.89 -4.93
C LYS A 142 -12.39 6.21 -5.12
N GLU A 143 -13.32 6.53 -4.22
CA GLU A 143 -14.09 7.78 -4.23
C GLU A 143 -13.18 9.00 -4.15
N ALA A 144 -12.16 8.98 -3.30
CA ALA A 144 -11.17 10.06 -3.21
C ALA A 144 -10.40 10.29 -4.54
N LEU A 145 -10.26 9.25 -5.37
CA LEU A 145 -9.59 9.34 -6.68
C LEU A 145 -10.54 9.62 -7.84
N LEU A 146 -11.87 9.54 -7.65
CA LEU A 146 -12.87 9.80 -8.69
C LEU A 146 -12.78 11.20 -9.29
N PRO A 147 -12.61 12.29 -8.52
CA PRO A 147 -12.48 13.63 -9.09
C PRO A 147 -11.28 13.75 -10.03
N LEU A 148 -10.15 13.13 -9.66
CA LEU A 148 -8.95 13.11 -10.49
C LEU A 148 -9.18 12.28 -11.76
N ARG A 149 -9.81 11.11 -11.65
CA ARG A 149 -10.19 10.30 -12.80
C ARG A 149 -11.08 11.09 -13.77
N LYS A 150 -12.13 11.74 -13.27
CA LYS A 150 -13.05 12.55 -14.06
C LYS A 150 -12.34 13.72 -14.75
N LEU A 151 -11.54 14.48 -13.99
CA LEU A 151 -10.73 15.57 -14.52
C LEU A 151 -9.86 15.11 -15.70
N CYS A 152 -9.18 13.97 -15.55
CA CYS A 152 -8.29 13.48 -16.60
C CYS A 152 -9.04 12.89 -17.80
N ILE A 153 -10.21 12.26 -17.61
CA ILE A 153 -11.10 11.83 -18.69
C ILE A 153 -11.55 13.05 -19.50
N ASP A 154 -12.10 14.07 -18.83
CA ASP A 154 -12.62 15.27 -19.48
C ASP A 154 -11.52 16.04 -20.21
N LYS A 155 -10.32 16.10 -19.62
CA LYS A 155 -9.18 16.83 -20.19
C LYS A 155 -8.63 16.22 -21.48
N VAL A 156 -8.68 14.89 -21.63
CA VAL A 156 -8.08 14.18 -22.79
C VAL A 156 -9.11 13.53 -23.71
N GLY A 157 -10.38 13.47 -23.30
CA GLY A 157 -11.47 12.87 -24.08
C GLY A 157 -11.30 11.37 -24.33
N THR A 158 -10.67 10.64 -23.39
CA THR A 158 -10.52 9.18 -23.49
C THR A 158 -11.84 8.48 -23.19
N ASP A 159 -12.10 7.36 -23.87
CA ASP A 159 -13.24 6.50 -23.57
C ASP A 159 -13.00 5.79 -22.21
N PRO A 160 -13.92 5.91 -21.23
CA PRO A 160 -13.82 5.19 -19.95
C PRO A 160 -13.62 3.67 -20.13
N LYS A 161 -14.18 3.08 -21.19
CA LYS A 161 -14.02 1.67 -21.49
C LYS A 161 -12.55 1.29 -21.71
N MET A 162 -11.76 2.15 -22.38
CA MET A 162 -10.34 1.89 -22.59
C MET A 162 -9.55 1.87 -21.27
N ILE A 163 -9.94 2.70 -20.31
CA ILE A 163 -9.34 2.71 -18.97
C ILE A 163 -9.69 1.42 -18.23
N ASP A 164 -10.96 0.99 -18.30
CA ASP A 164 -11.43 -0.21 -17.62
C ASP A 164 -10.85 -1.49 -18.23
N ASP A 165 -10.70 -1.54 -19.55
CA ASP A 165 -9.99 -2.59 -20.27
C ASP A 165 -8.51 -2.63 -19.85
N ALA A 166 -7.83 -1.48 -19.78
CA ALA A 166 -6.44 -1.40 -19.33
C ALA A 166 -6.25 -1.83 -17.87
N ASN A 167 -7.20 -1.52 -16.97
CA ASN A 167 -7.20 -2.05 -15.60
C ASN A 167 -7.28 -3.59 -15.56
N LYS A 168 -7.90 -4.20 -16.56
CA LYS A 168 -7.97 -5.66 -16.76
C LYS A 168 -6.77 -6.23 -17.51
N GLY A 169 -5.78 -5.39 -17.86
CA GLY A 169 -4.58 -5.79 -18.60
C GLY A 169 -4.70 -5.72 -20.12
N ILE A 170 -5.82 -5.20 -20.64
CA ILE A 170 -6.06 -5.04 -22.07
C ILE A 170 -5.64 -3.62 -22.47
N PHE A 171 -4.37 -3.47 -22.81
CA PHE A 171 -3.76 -2.19 -23.15
C PHE A 171 -3.81 -1.93 -24.66
N VAL A 172 -4.61 -0.94 -25.07
CA VAL A 172 -4.65 -0.45 -26.46
C VAL A 172 -3.74 0.79 -26.62
N PRO A 173 -2.91 0.88 -27.67
CA PRO A 173 -1.96 2.00 -27.84
C PRO A 173 -2.64 3.28 -28.35
N ASP A 174 -3.78 3.67 -27.77
CA ASP A 174 -4.51 4.89 -28.09
C ASP A 174 -3.87 6.13 -27.42
N TRP A 175 -3.70 7.21 -28.18
CA TRP A 175 -3.01 8.40 -27.67
C TRP A 175 -3.75 9.10 -26.52
N ARG A 176 -5.10 9.01 -26.47
CA ARG A 176 -5.90 9.59 -25.39
C ARG A 176 -5.76 8.77 -24.13
N LEU A 177 -5.75 7.44 -24.23
CA LEU A 177 -5.46 6.57 -23.10
C LEU A 177 -4.04 6.81 -22.55
N GLN A 178 -3.05 6.98 -23.43
CA GLN A 178 -1.69 7.32 -23.02
C GLN A 178 -1.64 8.67 -22.27
N CYS A 179 -2.29 9.69 -22.82
CA CYS A 179 -2.31 11.02 -22.21
C CYS A 179 -3.19 11.10 -20.95
N TYR A 180 -4.18 10.23 -20.80
CA TYR A 180 -4.91 10.03 -19.54
C TYR A 180 -3.96 9.63 -18.42
N TYR A 181 -3.10 8.63 -18.64
CA TYR A 181 -2.10 8.25 -17.64
C TYR A 181 -1.10 9.38 -17.37
N LYS A 182 -0.65 10.11 -18.40
CA LYS A 182 0.18 11.31 -18.17
C LYS A 182 -0.53 12.33 -17.27
N CYS A 183 -1.81 12.58 -17.50
CA CYS A 183 -2.61 13.48 -16.68
C CYS A 183 -2.65 13.02 -15.21
N LEU A 184 -2.87 11.72 -14.95
CA LEU A 184 -2.83 11.18 -13.59
C LEU A 184 -1.46 11.40 -12.95
N LEU A 185 -0.37 11.01 -13.62
CA LEU A 185 0.98 11.11 -13.07
C LEU A 185 1.43 12.56 -12.80
N LEU A 186 0.97 13.52 -13.61
CA LEU A 186 1.25 14.94 -13.37
C LEU A 186 0.50 15.45 -12.13
N ASN A 187 -0.78 15.11 -11.98
CA ASN A 187 -1.58 15.56 -10.85
C ASN A 187 -1.17 14.89 -9.53
N THR A 188 -0.69 13.64 -9.58
CA THR A 188 -0.10 12.94 -8.42
C THR A 188 1.39 13.28 -8.22
N LYS A 189 1.97 14.15 -9.06
CA LYS A 189 3.38 14.57 -9.02
C LYS A 189 4.39 13.44 -9.19
N ILE A 190 3.94 12.26 -9.65
CA ILE A 190 4.78 11.14 -10.05
C ILE A 190 5.59 11.49 -11.30
N MET A 191 5.12 12.44 -12.12
CA MET A 191 5.81 12.87 -13.33
C MET A 191 6.05 14.38 -13.33
N LYS A 192 7.21 14.81 -13.82
CA LYS A 192 7.57 16.22 -14.05
C LYS A 192 8.49 16.33 -15.27
N ASN A 193 8.19 17.24 -16.21
CA ASN A 193 9.03 17.53 -17.39
C ASN A 193 9.50 16.26 -18.13
N ASP A 194 8.56 15.36 -18.42
CA ASP A 194 8.82 14.07 -19.08
C ASP A 194 9.79 13.14 -18.34
N LYS A 195 9.86 13.27 -17.01
CA LYS A 195 10.61 12.37 -16.13
C LYS A 195 9.72 11.83 -15.02
N ILE A 196 9.92 10.57 -14.69
CA ILE A 196 9.33 9.96 -13.50
C ILE A 196 10.11 10.43 -12.28
N VAL A 197 9.40 10.95 -11.29
CA VAL A 197 9.94 11.38 -10.00
C VAL A 197 9.91 10.15 -9.10
N GLU A 198 10.95 9.32 -9.17
CA GLU A 198 11.02 8.05 -8.43
C GLU A 198 10.78 8.23 -6.93
N LYS A 199 11.31 9.32 -6.35
CA LYS A 199 11.08 9.69 -4.95
C LYS A 199 9.59 9.93 -4.64
N ALA A 200 8.82 10.49 -5.57
CA ALA A 200 7.38 10.68 -5.38
C ALA A 200 6.65 9.34 -5.37
N ILE A 201 7.03 8.39 -6.24
CA ILE A 201 6.46 7.04 -6.20
C ILE A 201 6.85 6.33 -4.91
N LYS A 202 8.14 6.36 -4.53
CA LYS A 202 8.62 5.75 -3.30
C LYS A 202 7.86 6.30 -2.08
N ASN A 203 7.73 7.62 -1.98
CA ASN A 203 6.94 8.24 -0.93
C ASN A 203 5.49 7.75 -0.97
N ILE A 204 4.81 7.79 -2.12
CA ILE A 204 3.43 7.31 -2.24
C ILE A 204 3.28 5.84 -1.83
N VAL A 205 4.22 5.00 -2.25
CA VAL A 205 4.24 3.57 -1.95
C VAL A 205 4.42 3.35 -0.45
N GLU A 206 5.47 3.91 0.15
CA GLU A 206 5.75 3.80 1.58
C GLU A 206 4.62 4.41 2.43
N SER A 207 3.92 5.42 1.91
CA SER A 207 2.95 6.20 2.67
C SER A 207 1.49 5.85 2.45
N MET A 208 1.13 5.14 1.37
CA MET A 208 -0.28 4.82 1.05
C MET A 208 -0.55 3.34 0.97
N LEU A 209 0.48 2.52 0.73
CA LEU A 209 0.31 1.08 0.64
C LEU A 209 0.50 0.44 2.00
N ALA A 210 -0.26 -0.62 2.27
CA ALA A 210 0.04 -1.48 3.39
C ALA A 210 1.49 -1.99 3.25
N GLU A 211 2.19 -2.13 4.38
CA GLU A 211 3.58 -2.61 4.46
C GLU A 211 3.80 -3.81 3.53
N GLU A 212 2.86 -4.74 3.51
CA GLU A 212 2.87 -5.92 2.66
C GLU A 212 2.85 -5.74 1.15
N SER A 213 2.42 -4.59 0.69
CA SER A 213 2.34 -4.26 -0.74
C SER A 213 3.51 -3.38 -1.18
N VAL A 214 4.19 -2.71 -0.24
CA VAL A 214 5.34 -1.84 -0.51
C VAL A 214 6.42 -2.55 -1.31
N PRO A 215 6.94 -3.73 -0.91
CA PRO A 215 8.06 -4.38 -1.60
C PRO A 215 7.71 -4.82 -3.02
N ASN A 216 6.49 -5.32 -3.23
CA ASN A 216 6.03 -5.72 -4.56
C ASN A 216 5.99 -4.54 -5.52
N VAL A 217 5.53 -3.38 -5.05
CA VAL A 217 5.50 -2.17 -5.88
C VAL A 217 6.90 -1.60 -6.08
N MET A 218 7.78 -1.64 -5.07
CA MET A 218 9.18 -1.23 -5.21
C MET A 218 9.93 -2.11 -6.22
N LYS A 219 9.75 -3.43 -6.17
CA LYS A 219 10.30 -4.35 -7.17
C LYS A 219 9.73 -4.08 -8.56
N ALA A 220 8.44 -3.80 -8.69
CA ALA A 220 7.84 -3.41 -9.97
C ALA A 220 8.53 -2.15 -10.52
N MET A 221 8.83 -1.16 -9.68
CA MET A 221 9.56 0.04 -10.08
C MET A 221 10.98 -0.28 -10.54
N GLU A 222 11.74 -1.08 -9.77
CA GLU A 222 13.11 -1.48 -10.13
C GLU A 222 13.16 -2.21 -11.48
N ASN A 223 12.15 -3.02 -11.78
CA ASN A 223 12.03 -3.73 -13.05
C ASN A 223 11.57 -2.82 -14.20
N CYS A 224 10.64 -1.89 -13.93
CA CYS A 224 10.01 -1.10 -14.99
C CYS A 224 10.74 0.19 -15.34
N LEU A 225 11.23 0.93 -14.35
CA LEU A 225 11.84 2.26 -14.56
C LEU A 225 12.99 2.24 -15.59
N PRO A 226 13.92 1.27 -15.59
CA PRO A 226 15.00 1.24 -16.58
C PRO A 226 14.49 1.01 -18.02
N THR A 227 13.37 0.29 -18.17
CA THR A 227 12.85 -0.11 -19.49
C THR A 227 12.11 1.01 -20.22
N ILE A 228 11.64 2.02 -19.48
CA ILE A 228 10.77 3.09 -19.99
C ILE A 228 11.51 4.39 -20.27
N GLN A 229 12.77 4.53 -19.88
CA GLN A 229 13.53 5.81 -19.98
C GLN A 229 13.65 6.35 -21.41
N LYS A 230 13.50 5.48 -22.42
CA LYS A 230 13.53 5.85 -23.84
C LYS A 230 12.28 6.61 -24.30
N PHE A 231 11.17 6.49 -23.57
CA PHE A 231 9.89 7.11 -23.93
C PHE A 231 9.77 8.52 -23.34
N LYS A 232 8.85 9.32 -23.89
CA LYS A 232 8.57 10.68 -23.41
C LYS A 232 7.06 10.93 -23.34
N GLY A 233 6.67 11.95 -22.58
CA GLY A 233 5.30 12.44 -22.56
C GLY A 233 4.26 11.36 -22.26
N CYS A 234 3.23 11.26 -23.10
CA CYS A 234 2.12 10.35 -22.89
C CYS A 234 2.55 8.88 -22.98
N GLU A 235 3.45 8.57 -23.90
CA GLU A 235 3.99 7.22 -24.10
C GLU A 235 4.79 6.75 -22.88
N LEU A 236 5.58 7.64 -22.26
CA LEU A 236 6.31 7.33 -21.01
C LEU A 236 5.36 6.93 -19.88
N ALA A 237 4.28 7.71 -19.69
CA ALA A 237 3.31 7.44 -18.65
C ALA A 237 2.57 6.11 -18.89
N TYR A 238 2.20 5.85 -20.14
CA TYR A 238 1.55 4.61 -20.54
C TYR A 238 2.42 3.38 -20.33
N GLU A 239 3.68 3.43 -20.78
CA GLU A 239 4.60 2.30 -20.67
C GLU A 239 4.99 2.01 -19.21
N LEU A 240 5.04 3.03 -18.34
CA LEU A 240 5.17 2.81 -16.89
C LEU A 240 3.99 1.98 -16.37
N ILE A 241 2.76 2.43 -16.61
CA ILE A 241 1.56 1.77 -16.07
C ILE A 241 1.39 0.36 -16.64
N LYS A 242 1.60 0.19 -17.95
CA LYS A 242 1.55 -1.10 -18.62
C LYS A 242 2.60 -2.07 -18.09
N CYS A 243 3.84 -1.60 -17.88
CA CYS A 243 4.88 -2.43 -17.28
C CYS A 243 4.53 -2.83 -15.84
N SER A 244 4.08 -1.88 -15.01
CA SER A 244 3.69 -2.16 -13.62
C SER A 244 2.54 -3.18 -13.54
N HIS A 245 1.55 -3.09 -14.44
CA HIS A 245 0.45 -4.06 -14.52
C HIS A 245 0.94 -5.45 -14.92
N LYS A 246 1.79 -5.54 -15.95
CA LYS A 246 2.39 -6.79 -16.41
C LYS A 246 3.22 -7.44 -15.30
N TYR A 247 4.04 -6.64 -14.60
CA TYR A 247 4.86 -7.12 -13.48
C TYR A 247 3.98 -7.65 -12.34
N GLY A 248 3.00 -6.87 -11.89
CA GLY A 248 2.08 -7.30 -10.83
C GLY A 248 1.26 -8.55 -11.17
N SER A 249 1.04 -8.83 -12.46
CA SER A 249 0.42 -10.07 -12.93
C SER A 249 1.40 -11.26 -12.94
N SER A 250 2.70 -11.03 -13.05
CA SER A 250 3.74 -12.07 -13.12
C SER A 250 4.26 -12.57 -11.78
N VAL A 251 4.03 -11.83 -10.70
CA VAL A 251 4.52 -12.15 -9.33
C VAL A 251 3.38 -12.73 -8.45
N ARG A 252 2.22 -13.03 -9.05
CA ARG A 252 1.13 -13.76 -8.38
C ARG A 252 1.25 -15.26 -8.58
#